data_AF-A0A2I0DCV3-F1
#
_entry.id   AF-A0A2I0DCV3-F1
#
_cell.length_a   1.000
_cell.length_b   1.000
_cell.length_c   1.000
_cell.angle_alpha   90.00
_cell.angle_beta   90.00
_cell.angle_gamma   90.00
#
_symmetry.space_group_name_H-M   'P 1'
#
loop_
_entity.id
_entity.type
_entity.pdbx_description
1 polymer ?
#
loop_
_entity_poly.entity_id
_entity_poly.type
_entity_poly.pdbx_seq_one_letter_code
_entity_poly.pdbx_strand_id
1 'polypeptide(L)' 'VIAQQITKQAVSIYNNLRTHFSLDLRKPAEVHLNPNIKYKSYRRNNVNLTELLI' A
#
# COMPACT_ATOMS: atom_id res chain seq x y z
N VAL A 1 -18.25 19.90 -1.19
CA VAL A 1 -17.47 19.93 -2.46
C VAL A 1 -15.97 20.23 -2.25
N ILE A 2 -15.54 21.01 -1.24
CA ILE A 2 -14.10 21.19 -0.93
C ILE A 2 -13.49 19.98 -0.18
N ALA A 3 -14.21 19.42 0.79
CA ALA A 3 -13.72 18.27 1.57
C ALA A 3 -13.29 17.09 0.68
N GLN A 4 -14.06 16.77 -0.37
CA GLN A 4 -13.71 15.72 -1.32
C GLN A 4 -12.42 16.01 -2.10
N GLN A 5 -12.15 17.27 -2.46
CA GLN A 5 -10.92 17.66 -3.14
C GLN A 5 -9.71 17.50 -2.22
N ILE A 6 -9.85 17.92 -0.95
CA ILE A 6 -8.81 17.73 0.07
C ILE A 6 -8.53 16.23 0.27
N THR A 7 -9.57 15.41 0.38
CA THR A 7 -9.40 13.95 0.49
C THR A 7 -8.68 13.37 -0.72
N LYS A 8 -9.04 13.78 -1.95
CA LYS A 8 -8.36 13.31 -3.17
C LYS A 8 -6.88 13.69 -3.20
N GLN A 9 -6.54 14.91 -2.78
CA GLN A 9 -5.16 15.35 -2.68
C GLN A 9 -4.38 14.53 -1.64
N ALA A 10 -4.96 14.32 -0.45
CA ALA A 10 -4.33 13.53 0.60
C ALA A 10 -4.08 12.07 0.16
N VAL A 11 -5.06 11.44 -0.51
CA VAL A 11 -4.92 10.09 -1.07
C VAL A 11 -3.82 10.03 -2.12
N SER A 12 -3.75 11.03 -3.02
CA SER A 12 -2.69 11.11 -4.02
C SER A 12 -1.30 11.21 -3.39
N ILE A 13 -1.14 12.06 -2.36
CA ILE A 13 0.12 12.22 -1.64
C ILE A 13 0.52 10.89 -0.97
N TYR A 14 -0.42 10.22 -0.30
CA TYR A 14 -0.17 8.93 0.37
C TYR A 14 0.31 7.85 -0.60
N ASN A 15 -0.33 7.75 -1.77
CA ASN A 15 -0.08 6.68 -2.75
C ASN A 15 1.16 6.93 -3.62
N ASN A 16 1.40 8.18 -4.01
CA ASN A 16 2.33 8.51 -5.09
C ASN A 16 3.57 9.30 -4.67
N LEU A 17 3.55 9.96 -3.49
CA LEU A 17 4.64 10.84 -3.06
C LEU A 17 5.27 10.41 -1.74
N ARG A 18 4.48 9.91 -0.79
CA ARG A 18 4.95 9.53 0.55
C ARG A 18 5.55 8.13 0.54
N THR A 19 6.74 7.99 1.13
CA THR A 19 7.40 6.71 1.38
C THR A 19 6.90 6.09 2.68
N HIS A 20 6.83 4.75 2.74
CA HIS A 20 6.30 4.03 3.89
C HIS A 20 7.32 3.03 4.43
N PHE A 21 7.59 3.06 5.74
CA PHE A 21 8.52 2.13 6.38
C PHE A 21 8.09 0.67 6.24
N SER A 22 6.78 0.40 6.25
CA SER A 22 6.23 -0.95 6.05
C SER A 22 6.52 -1.52 4.66
N LEU A 23 6.80 -0.65 3.68
CA LEU A 23 7.10 -0.97 2.29
C LEU A 23 8.58 -0.79 1.96
N ASP A 24 9.46 -0.79 2.97
CA ASP A 24 10.90 -0.57 2.80
C ASP A 24 11.20 0.77 2.10
N LEU A 25 10.56 1.83 2.61
CA LEU A 25 10.65 3.21 2.09
C LEU A 25 10.16 3.39 0.65
N ARG A 26 9.43 2.42 0.09
CA ARG A 26 8.76 2.57 -1.21
C ARG A 26 7.38 3.20 -1.08
N LYS A 27 6.85 3.60 -2.24
CA LYS A 27 5.51 4.21 -2.35
C LYS A 27 4.46 3.13 -2.69
N PRO A 28 3.22 3.26 -2.20
CA PRO A 28 2.16 2.28 -2.46
C PRO A 28 1.94 2.03 -3.96
N ALA A 29 1.97 3.07 -4.79
CA ALA A 29 1.80 2.91 -6.23
C ALA A 29 2.90 2.05 -6.89
N GLU A 30 4.15 2.14 -6.40
CA GLU A 30 5.28 1.37 -6.95
C GLU A 30 5.18 -0.11 -6.61
N VAL A 31 4.74 -0.42 -5.39
CA VAL A 31 4.58 -1.82 -4.94
C VAL A 31 3.38 -2.50 -5.58
N HIS A 32 2.34 -1.73 -5.96
CA HIS A 32 1.20 -2.28 -6.69
C HIS A 32 1.55 -2.62 -8.14
N LEU A 33 2.44 -1.86 -8.79
CA LEU A 33 2.89 -2.15 -10.15
C LEU A 33 3.86 -3.33 -10.20
N ASN A 34 4.73 -3.47 -9.19
CA ASN A 34 5.72 -4.54 -9.10
C ASN A 34 5.70 -5.14 -7.68
N PRO A 35 4.77 -6.04 -7.36
CA PRO A 35 4.60 -6.63 -6.03
C PRO A 35 5.64 -7.73 -5.82
N ASN A 36 6.90 -7.30 -5.70
CA ASN A 36 8.00 -8.10 -5.21
C ASN A 36 8.09 -8.01 -3.68
N ILE A 37 6.94 -7.91 -2.99
CA ILE A 37 6.86 -7.85 -1.53
C ILE A 37 6.10 -9.08 -1.06
N LYS A 38 6.74 -9.84 -0.17
CA LYS A 38 6.06 -10.93 0.54
C LYS A 38 4.90 -10.37 1.34
N TYR A 39 3.70 -10.86 1.07
CA TYR A 39 2.50 -10.49 1.82
C TYR A 39 2.67 -10.80 3.32
N LYS A 40 2.43 -9.81 4.18
CA LYS A 40 2.49 -9.94 5.64
C LYS A 40 1.07 -9.93 6.20
N SER A 41 0.67 -11.04 6.83
CA SER A 41 -0.56 -11.09 7.63
C SER A 41 -0.24 -10.76 9.08
N TYR A 42 -1.06 -9.89 9.67
CA TYR A 42 -1.04 -9.59 11.11
C TYR A 42 -2.13 -10.37 11.87
N ARG A 43 -2.72 -11.39 11.25
CA ARG A 43 -3.73 -12.23 11.91
C ARG A 43 -3.07 -13.02 13.04
N ARG A 44 -3.79 -13.15 14.16
CA ARG A 44 -3.35 -13.91 15.33
C ARG A 44 -3.14 -15.40 15.03
N ASN A 45 -3.96 -15.98 14.14
CA ASN A 45 -3.89 -17.39 13.77
C ASN A 45 -3.18 -17.54 12.43
N ASN A 46 -2.33 -18.56 12.32
CA ASN A 46 -1.64 -18.89 11.08
C ASN A 46 -2.65 -19.36 10.03
N VAL A 47 -2.61 -18.74 8.85
CA VAL A 47 -3.39 -19.13 7.67
C VAL A 47 -2.43 -19.28 6.51
N ASN A 48 -2.65 -20.27 5.66
CA ASN A 48 -1.95 -20.34 4.38
C ASN A 48 -2.46 -19.19 3.51
N LEU A 49 -1.57 -18.23 3.25
CA LEU A 49 -1.89 -17.05 2.47
C LEU A 49 -1.42 -17.31 1.04
N THR A 50 -2.34 -17.18 0.09
CA THR A 50 -1.99 -17.18 -1.32
C THR A 50 -1.17 -15.92 -1.61
N GLU A 51 -0.05 -16.09 -2.30
CA GLU A 51 0.72 -14.93 -2.77
C GLU A 51 -0.14 -14.15 -3.78
N LEU A 52 -0.10 -12.82 -3.66
CA LEU A 52 -0.76 -11.95 -4.63
C LEU A 52 0.06 -11.98 -5.91
N LEU A 53 -0.28 -12.90 -6.81
CA LEU A 53 0.21 -12.93 -8.18
C LEU A 53 -0.57 -11.87 -8.97
N ILE A 54 0.14 -11.04 -9.74
CA ILE A 54 -0.45 -10.17 -10.77
C ILE A 54 -0.75 -10.99 -12.01
#